data_AF-A0A2M7YEQ0-F1
#
_entry.id   AF-A0A2M7YEQ0-F1
#
_cell.length_a   1.000
_cell.length_b   1.000
_cell.length_c   1.000
_cell.angle_alpha   90.00
_cell.angle_beta   90.00
_cell.angle_gamma   90.00
#
_symmetry.space_group_name_H-M   'P 1'
#
loop_
_entity.id
_entity.type
_entity.pdbx_description
1 polymer ?
#
loop_
_entity_poly.entity_id
_entity_poly.type
_entity_poly.pdbx_seq_one_letter_code
_entity_poly.pdbx_strand_id
1 'polypeptide(L)'
;MRLGYLTDFSEEEVRFAKETGFDSLEINCNNKEANFWKVISEKNGAEKIKEKMEKNDLAISALGFYFNQIQPEDWQKKGFLKLLDIA
;
A
#
# COMPACT_ATOMS: atom_id res chain seq x y z
N MET A 1 -6.35 13.11 -15.36
CA MET A 1 -5.69 11.79 -15.49
C MET A 1 -4.61 11.74 -14.44
N ARG A 2 -4.52 10.68 -13.62
CA ARG A 2 -3.44 10.52 -12.63
C ARG A 2 -2.36 9.62 -13.20
N LEU A 3 -1.09 9.97 -13.00
CA LEU A 3 0.03 9.11 -13.35
C LEU A 3 0.49 8.34 -12.10
N GLY A 4 0.78 7.05 -12.24
CA GLY A 4 1.23 6.23 -11.13
C GLY A 4 1.94 4.96 -11.57
N TYR A 5 2.53 4.27 -10.61
CA TYR A 5 3.31 3.05 -10.81
C TYR A 5 3.20 2.13 -9.58
N LEU A 6 3.54 0.85 -9.79
CA LEU A 6 3.64 -0.16 -8.73
C LEU A 6 4.95 0.03 -7.96
N THR A 7 4.87 0.11 -6.64
CA THR A 7 6.03 0.23 -5.76
C THR A 7 5.79 -0.37 -4.37
N ASP A 8 6.81 -0.41 -3.53
CA ASP A 8 6.70 -0.75 -2.12
C ASP A 8 6.36 0.48 -1.27
N PHE A 9 5.77 0.30 -0.09
CA PHE A 9 5.45 1.42 0.81
C PHE A 9 6.68 1.82 1.63
N SER A 10 7.42 2.82 1.15
CA SER A 10 8.59 3.37 1.84
C SER A 10 8.68 4.89 1.72
N GLU A 11 9.46 5.50 2.63
CA GLU A 11 9.79 6.93 2.60
C GLU A 11 10.50 7.35 1.30
N GLU A 12 11.36 6.49 0.78
CA GLU A 12 12.12 6.73 -0.44
C GLU A 12 11.21 6.77 -1.67
N GLU A 13 10.30 5.82 -1.79
CA GLU A 13 9.36 5.71 -2.91
C GLU A 13 8.33 6.85 -2.91
N VAL A 14 7.81 7.22 -1.73
CA VAL A 14 6.92 8.38 -1.57
C VAL A 14 7.63 9.68 -1.97
N ARG A 15 8.89 9.85 -1.58
CA ARG A 15 9.68 11.01 -1.96
C ARG A 15 9.94 11.05 -3.47
N PHE A 16 10.38 9.93 -4.04
CA PHE A 16 10.64 9.81 -5.49
C PHE A 16 9.39 10.10 -6.33
N ALA A 17 8.23 9.56 -5.92
CA ALA A 17 6.95 9.82 -6.56
C ALA A 17 6.64 11.32 -6.64
N LYS A 18 6.78 12.01 -5.50
CA LYS A 18 6.54 13.46 -5.39
C LYS A 18 7.53 14.27 -6.24
N GLU A 19 8.82 13.95 -6.18
CA GLU A 19 9.87 14.68 -6.91
C GLU A 19 9.75 14.52 -8.43
N THR A 20 9.26 13.36 -8.89
CA THR A 20 9.11 13.05 -10.31
C THR A 20 7.78 13.54 -10.90
N GLY A 21 6.80 13.85 -10.05
CA GLY A 21 5.47 14.31 -10.48
C GLY A 21 4.46 13.18 -10.73
N PHE A 22 4.60 12.05 -10.04
CA PHE A 22 3.53 11.05 -9.96
C PHE A 22 2.46 11.49 -8.96
N ASP A 23 1.20 11.16 -9.24
CA ASP A 23 0.05 11.54 -8.42
C ASP A 23 -0.56 10.34 -7.67
N SER A 24 -0.11 9.12 -7.99
CA SER A 24 -0.66 7.91 -7.40
C SER A 24 0.33 6.75 -7.37
N LEU A 25 0.13 5.84 -6.43
CA LEU A 25 0.92 4.63 -6.25
C LEU A 25 0.00 3.41 -6.16
N GLU A 26 0.37 2.35 -6.87
CA GLU A 26 -0.07 1.01 -6.53
C GLU A 26 0.92 0.44 -5.50
N ILE A 27 0.43 0.05 -4.33
CA ILE A 27 1.28 -0.42 -3.24
C ILE A 27 1.36 -1.94 -3.25
N ASN A 28 2.57 -2.48 -3.33
CA ASN A 28 2.82 -3.91 -3.27
C ASN A 28 2.46 -4.47 -1.90
N CYS A 29 1.52 -5.41 -1.88
CA CYS A 29 1.12 -6.16 -0.69
C CYS A 29 1.33 -7.67 -0.87
N ASN A 30 1.93 -8.11 -1.98
CA ASN A 30 1.90 -9.50 -2.43
C ASN A 30 2.80 -10.47 -1.65
N ASN A 31 3.69 -9.95 -0.81
CA ASN A 31 4.55 -10.73 0.07
C ASN A 31 4.30 -10.31 1.52
N LYS A 32 4.18 -11.27 2.44
CA LYS A 32 4.09 -11.06 3.90
C LYS A 32 5.18 -10.15 4.48
N GLU A 33 6.34 -10.05 3.81
CA GLU A 33 7.49 -9.25 4.22
C GLU A 33 7.50 -7.83 3.64
N ALA A 34 6.55 -7.49 2.76
CA ALA A 34 6.44 -6.15 2.17
C ALA A 34 6.35 -5.07 3.26
N ASN A 35 6.92 -3.90 3.00
CA ASN A 35 6.97 -2.83 4.02
C ASN A 35 5.58 -2.34 4.41
N PHE A 36 4.61 -2.43 3.49
CA PHE A 36 3.20 -2.19 3.78
C PHE A 36 2.71 -2.96 5.01
N TRP A 37 2.99 -4.27 5.10
CA TRP A 37 2.50 -5.12 6.20
C TRP A 37 3.10 -4.74 7.55
N LYS A 38 4.32 -4.20 7.56
CA LYS A 38 4.98 -3.71 8.78
C LYS A 38 4.23 -2.51 9.34
N VAL A 39 3.85 -1.56 8.49
CA VAL A 39 3.17 -0.32 8.90
C VAL A 39 1.70 -0.58 9.22
N ILE A 40 0.97 -1.27 8.34
CA ILE A 40 -0.49 -1.46 8.49
C ILE A 40 -0.85 -2.27 9.74
N SER A 41 0.05 -3.14 10.20
CA SER A 41 -0.15 -3.97 11.41
C SER A 41 0.09 -3.22 12.72
N GLU A 42 0.65 -2.00 12.67
CA GLU A 42 0.83 -1.17 13.86
C GLU A 42 -0.52 -0.61 14.36
N LYS A 43 -0.52 -0.12 15.61
CA LYS A 43 -1.63 0.68 16.11
C LYS A 43 -1.80 1.92 15.22
N ASN A 44 -3.02 2.09 14.70
CA ASN A 44 -3.39 3.15 13.75
C ASN A 44 -2.59 3.13 12.44
N GLY A 45 -2.15 1.93 12.01
CA GLY A 45 -1.34 1.78 10.78
C GLY A 45 -2.05 2.29 9.52
N ALA A 46 -3.37 2.16 9.45
CA ALA A 46 -4.15 2.63 8.31
C ALA A 46 -4.14 4.17 8.23
N GLU A 47 -4.36 4.85 9.36
CA GLU A 47 -4.30 6.30 9.46
C GLU A 47 -2.91 6.82 9.09
N LYS A 48 -1.84 6.18 9.59
CA LYS A 48 -0.45 6.56 9.25
C LYS A 48 -0.20 6.51 7.75
N ILE A 49 -0.68 5.47 7.08
CA ILE A 49 -0.53 5.34 5.62
C ILE A 49 -1.33 6.44 4.92
N LYS A 50 -2.59 6.67 5.30
CA LYS A 50 -3.45 7.70 4.71
C LYS A 50 -2.84 9.11 4.87
N GLU A 51 -2.43 9.46 6.09
CA GLU A 51 -1.77 10.74 6.40
C GLU A 51 -0.46 10.91 5.60
N LYS A 52 0.31 9.84 5.44
CA LYS A 52 1.56 9.89 4.68
C LYS A 52 1.31 10.21 3.21
N MET A 53 0.31 9.57 2.62
CA MET A 53 -0.06 9.76 1.23
C MET A 53 -0.64 11.17 1.02
N GLU A 54 -1.57 11.59 1.89
CA GLU A 54 -2.18 12.93 1.86
C GLU A 54 -1.13 14.05 2.01
N LYS A 55 -0.20 13.94 2.97
CA LYS A 55 0.89 14.91 3.17
C LYS A 55 1.79 15.09 1.94
N ASN A 56 1.81 14.12 1.03
CA ASN A 56 2.63 14.15 -0.17
C ASN A 56 1.80 14.36 -1.44
N ASP A 57 0.51 14.69 -1.31
CA ASP A 57 -0.43 14.86 -2.43
C ASP A 57 -0.52 13.60 -3.33
N LEU A 58 -0.28 12.42 -2.76
CA LEU A 58 -0.33 11.13 -3.45
C LEU A 58 -1.62 10.38 -3.11
N ALA A 59 -2.16 9.66 -4.08
CA ALA A 59 -3.24 8.70 -3.86
C ALA A 59 -2.74 7.25 -3.90
N ILE A 60 -3.37 6.36 -3.13
CA ILE A 60 -3.25 4.91 -3.38
C ILE A 60 -4.25 4.57 -4.48
N SER A 61 -3.77 4.10 -5.63
CA SER A 61 -4.64 3.69 -6.76
C SER A 61 -5.09 2.24 -6.63
N ALA A 62 -4.23 1.38 -6.08
CA ALA A 62 -4.50 -0.03 -5.87
C ALA A 62 -3.58 -0.62 -4.79
N LEU A 63 -4.00 -1.75 -4.23
CA LEU A 63 -3.21 -2.59 -3.33
C LEU A 63 -2.88 -3.87 -4.10
N GLY A 64 -1.62 -4.01 -4.51
CA GLY A 64 -1.12 -5.11 -5.32
C GLY A 64 -1.01 -6.40 -4.52
N PHE A 65 -2.16 -7.05 -4.29
CA PHE A 65 -2.28 -8.27 -3.50
C PHE A 65 -2.77 -9.45 -4.35
N TYR A 66 -1.82 -10.12 -4.98
CA TYR A 66 -2.03 -11.09 -6.06
C TYR A 66 -1.73 -12.52 -5.62
N PHE A 67 -2.57 -13.07 -4.75
CA PHE A 67 -2.47 -14.46 -4.29
C PHE A 67 -3.47 -15.38 -4.99
N ASN A 68 -3.27 -16.69 -4.85
CA ASN A 68 -4.24 -17.68 -5.31
C ASN A 68 -5.53 -17.61 -4.46
N GLN A 69 -6.57 -16.98 -4.99
CA GLN A 69 -7.85 -16.82 -4.30
C GLN A 69 -8.65 -18.12 -4.15
N ILE A 70 -8.33 -19.17 -4.93
CA ILE A 70 -9.02 -20.47 -4.85
C ILE A 70 -8.55 -21.23 -3.59
N GLN A 71 -7.29 -21.10 -3.21
CA GLN A 71 -6.69 -21.76 -2.05
C GLN A 71 -5.77 -20.79 -1.29
N PRO A 72 -6.35 -19.79 -0.59
CA PRO A 72 -5.55 -18.82 0.13
C PRO A 72 -4.96 -19.40 1.40
N GLU A 73 -3.72 -19.02 1.67
CA GLU A 73 -3.08 -19.22 2.97
C GLU A 73 -3.75 -18.37 4.04
N ASP A 74 -3.61 -18.75 5.32
CA ASP A 74 -4.31 -18.06 6.41
C ASP A 74 -3.90 -16.60 6.58
N TRP A 75 -2.63 -16.27 6.30
CA TRP A 75 -2.18 -14.87 6.31
C TRP A 75 -2.82 -14.07 5.18
N GLN A 76 -3.15 -14.70 4.05
CA GLN A 76 -3.78 -14.02 2.91
C GLN A 76 -5.23 -13.65 3.22
N LYS A 77 -5.96 -14.56 3.87
CA LYS A 77 -7.32 -14.31 4.35
C LYS A 77 -7.37 -13.14 5.33
N LYS A 78 -6.47 -13.15 6.32
CA LYS A 78 -6.35 -12.06 7.31
C LYS A 78 -5.89 -10.76 6.67
N GLY A 79 -4.94 -10.84 5.73
CA GLY A 79 -4.44 -9.72 4.98
C GLY A 79 -5.55 -9.00 4.21
N PHE A 80 -6.44 -9.74 3.56
CA PHE A 80 -7.56 -9.17 2.80
C PHE A 80 -8.46 -8.27 3.67
N LEU A 81 -8.80 -8.71 4.87
CA LEU A 81 -9.57 -7.90 5.83
C LEU A 81 -8.82 -6.63 6.21
N LYS A 82 -7.51 -6.71 6.35
CA LYS A 82 -6.67 -5.57 6.74
C LYS A 82 -6.54 -4.53 5.62
N LEU A 83 -6.53 -4.96 4.35
CA LEU A 83 -6.53 -4.05 3.21
C LEU A 83 -7.79 -3.18 3.14
N LEU A 84 -8.93 -3.67 3.66
CA LEU A 84 -10.17 -2.89 3.74
C LEU A 84 -10.08 -1.69 4.69
N ASP A 85 -9.12 -1.66 5.62
CA ASP A 85 -8.89 -0.49 6.48
C ASP A 85 -8.33 0.72 5.68
N ILE A 86 -7.70 0.45 4.53
CA ILE A 86 -7.08 1.45 3.66
C ILE A 86 -8.06 1.93 2.58
N ALA A 87 -8.85 1.00 2.01
CA ALA A 87 -9.84 1.27 0.97
C ALA A 87 -10.90 2.30 1.41
#